data_AF-A0A923SCV1-F1
#
_entry.id   AF-A0A923SCV1-F1
#
_cell.length_a   1.000
_cell.length_b   1.000
_cell.length_c   1.000
_cell.angle_alpha   90.00
_cell.angle_beta   90.00
_cell.angle_gamma   90.00
#
_symmetry.space_group_name_H-M   'P 1'
#
loop_
_entity.id
_entity.type
_entity.pdbx_description
1 polymer ?
#
loop_
_entity_poly.entity_id
_entity_poly.type
_entity_poly.pdbx_seq_one_letter_code
_entity_poly.pdbx_strand_id
1 'polypeptide(L)'
;MGVTISGMTGAGSIRHNNRSFSAANVDRSRTEQNIVFCNEDLKQVYHMVFDEALAAYNAKKTKTRDKIPDYYEHIRQSKQEKLFHEAIFQIGNMSDCGCGTPDGERAAAALKDFAESFAERNPHLRVFNMVLHMDEATPHLHVDFIPVATEQSRGLSTRVSMKQALKQ
;
A
#
# COMPACT_ATOMS: atom_id res chain seq x y z
N MET A 1 13.35 15.37 -25.62
CA MET A 1 12.29 15.73 -24.65
C MET A 1 12.49 14.84 -23.41
N GLY A 2 12.38 15.39 -22.21
CA GLY A 2 12.52 14.61 -20.98
C GLY A 2 11.22 13.89 -20.62
N VAL A 3 11.31 12.69 -20.08
CA VAL A 3 10.16 11.93 -19.53
C VAL A 3 10.03 12.23 -18.04
N THR A 4 8.82 12.48 -17.56
CA THR A 4 8.55 12.80 -16.16
C THR A 4 8.44 11.55 -15.30
N ILE A 5 8.79 11.65 -14.01
CA ILE A 5 8.48 10.63 -13.00
C ILE A 5 7.62 11.30 -11.94
N SER A 6 6.48 10.70 -11.60
CA SER A 6 5.58 11.20 -10.56
C SER A 6 5.29 10.14 -9.51
N GLY A 7 5.28 10.57 -8.25
CA GLY A 7 4.81 9.79 -7.11
C GLY A 7 3.77 10.60 -6.32
N MET A 8 2.62 10.00 -6.03
CA MET A 8 1.59 10.62 -5.18
C MET A 8 1.14 9.67 -4.08
N THR A 9 0.68 10.21 -2.95
CA THR A 9 0.08 9.42 -1.88
C THR A 9 -1.38 9.78 -1.67
N GLY A 10 -2.21 8.77 -1.43
CA GLY A 10 -3.67 8.90 -1.37
C GLY A 10 -4.31 8.02 -0.31
N ALA A 11 -5.65 8.09 -0.23
CA ALA A 11 -6.42 7.19 0.62
C ALA A 11 -6.50 5.75 0.08
N GLY A 12 -6.23 5.56 -1.21
CA GLY A 12 -6.25 4.26 -1.86
C GLY A 12 -7.64 3.70 -2.12
N SER A 13 -7.71 2.76 -3.06
CA SER A 13 -8.91 1.97 -3.33
C SER A 13 -8.55 0.56 -3.75
N ILE A 14 -8.49 -0.35 -2.77
CA ILE A 14 -8.21 -1.78 -3.01
C ILE A 14 -9.15 -2.37 -4.07
N ARG A 15 -10.42 -1.96 -4.07
CA ARG A 15 -11.42 -2.43 -5.05
C ARG A 15 -11.09 -1.97 -6.48
N HIS A 16 -10.51 -0.78 -6.64
CA HIS A 16 -10.08 -0.28 -7.94
C HIS A 16 -8.83 -1.02 -8.41
N ASN A 17 -7.85 -1.12 -7.52
CA ASN A 17 -6.55 -1.75 -7.77
C ASN A 17 -6.71 -3.21 -8.19
N ASN A 18 -7.66 -3.91 -7.56
CA ASN A 18 -7.93 -5.32 -7.83
C ASN A 18 -9.08 -5.53 -8.83
N ARG A 19 -9.46 -4.49 -9.58
CA ARG A 19 -10.50 -4.52 -10.63
C ARG A 19 -11.81 -5.20 -10.18
N SER A 20 -12.17 -5.05 -8.90
CA SER A 20 -13.41 -5.58 -8.33
C SER A 20 -14.66 -4.78 -8.75
N PHE A 21 -14.46 -3.72 -9.52
CA PHE A 21 -15.47 -3.01 -10.29
C PHE A 21 -14.80 -2.42 -11.54
N SER A 22 -15.59 -2.01 -12.53
CA SER A 22 -15.05 -1.33 -13.72
C SER A 22 -15.26 0.18 -13.62
N ALA A 23 -14.17 0.92 -13.68
CA ALA A 23 -14.18 2.37 -13.87
C ALA A 23 -14.20 2.71 -15.36
N ALA A 24 -14.66 3.92 -15.72
CA ALA A 24 -14.87 4.32 -17.11
C ALA A 24 -13.57 4.47 -17.93
N ASN A 25 -12.45 4.68 -17.24
CA ASN A 25 -11.10 4.83 -17.78
C ASN A 25 -10.36 3.50 -17.99
N VAL A 26 -10.98 2.37 -17.65
CA VAL A 26 -10.37 1.03 -17.78
C VAL A 26 -10.74 0.39 -19.11
N ASP A 27 -9.73 0.06 -19.90
CA ASP A 27 -9.87 -0.78 -21.10
C ASP A 27 -9.80 -2.26 -20.71
N ARG A 28 -10.98 -2.88 -20.57
CA ARG A 28 -11.13 -4.28 -20.16
C ARG A 28 -10.38 -5.27 -21.04
N SER A 29 -10.12 -4.94 -22.31
CA SER A 29 -9.38 -5.83 -23.22
C SER A 29 -7.91 -5.99 -22.81
N ARG A 30 -7.38 -5.06 -21.99
CA ARG A 30 -6.01 -5.04 -21.52
C ARG A 30 -5.85 -5.41 -20.05
N THR A 31 -6.93 -5.63 -19.30
CA THR A 31 -6.85 -5.93 -17.85
C THR A 31 -6.01 -7.18 -17.56
N GLU A 32 -5.96 -8.15 -18.47
CA GLU A 32 -5.09 -9.34 -18.36
C GLU A 32 -3.58 -9.01 -18.40
N GLN A 33 -3.21 -7.79 -18.83
CA GLN A 33 -1.84 -7.29 -18.85
C GLN A 33 -1.40 -6.67 -17.51
N ASN A 34 -2.33 -6.48 -16.56
CA ASN A 34 -1.99 -5.99 -15.24
C ASN A 34 -1.14 -7.02 -14.49
N ILE A 35 -0.19 -6.54 -13.69
CA ILE A 35 0.69 -7.40 -12.90
C ILE A 35 0.38 -7.20 -11.41
N VAL A 36 -0.01 -8.28 -10.74
CA VAL A 36 -0.21 -8.30 -9.29
C VAL A 36 1.05 -8.87 -8.63
N PHE A 37 1.74 -8.05 -7.84
CA PHE A 37 2.95 -8.44 -7.11
C PHE A 37 2.60 -8.97 -5.71
N CYS A 38 1.58 -8.39 -5.09
CA CYS A 38 1.07 -8.79 -3.78
C CYS A 38 -0.43 -8.47 -3.69
N ASN A 39 -1.19 -9.34 -3.03
CA ASN A 39 -2.61 -9.15 -2.74
C ASN A 39 -2.99 -10.00 -1.52
N GLU A 40 -2.72 -9.46 -0.34
CA GLU A 40 -3.01 -10.07 0.96
C GLU A 40 -4.24 -9.43 1.60
N ASP A 41 -4.98 -10.21 2.40
CA ASP A 41 -6.10 -9.66 3.17
C ASP A 41 -5.58 -8.70 4.25
N LEU A 42 -6.02 -7.44 4.16
CA LEU A 42 -5.56 -6.37 5.06
C LEU A 42 -5.78 -6.73 6.53
N LYS A 43 -6.93 -7.33 6.87
CA LYS A 43 -7.23 -7.67 8.27
C LYS A 43 -6.31 -8.78 8.78
N GLN A 44 -6.03 -9.79 7.97
CA GLN A 44 -5.06 -10.83 8.30
C GLN A 44 -3.66 -10.25 8.49
N VAL A 45 -3.22 -9.32 7.63
CA VAL A 45 -1.92 -8.64 7.79
C VAL A 45 -1.85 -7.90 9.12
N TYR A 46 -2.93 -7.25 9.55
CA TYR A 46 -2.99 -6.62 10.87
C TYR A 46 -2.74 -7.61 12.02
N HIS A 47 -3.38 -8.77 11.96
CA HIS A 47 -3.18 -9.81 12.98
C HIS A 47 -1.74 -10.35 12.98
N MET A 48 -1.17 -10.60 11.80
CA MET A 48 0.22 -11.05 11.66
C MET A 48 1.23 -10.05 12.23
N VAL A 49 1.00 -8.75 12.04
CA VAL A 49 1.97 -7.70 12.40
C VAL A 49 1.82 -7.22 13.84
N PHE A 50 0.59 -7.15 14.37
CA PHE A 50 0.32 -6.41 15.61
C PHE A 50 -0.14 -7.27 16.79
N ASP A 51 -0.59 -8.51 16.59
CA ASP A 51 -1.22 -9.28 17.68
C ASP A 51 -0.27 -9.58 18.84
N GLU A 52 1.01 -9.85 18.56
CA GLU A 52 2.01 -10.07 19.61
C GLU A 52 2.18 -8.81 20.48
N ALA A 53 2.37 -7.65 19.86
CA ALA A 53 2.51 -6.38 20.56
C ALA A 53 1.22 -5.98 21.29
N LEU A 54 0.06 -6.28 20.71
CA LEU A 54 -1.26 -6.05 21.30
C LEU A 54 -1.46 -6.92 22.56
N ALA A 55 -1.11 -8.20 22.50
CA ALA A 55 -1.19 -9.12 23.63
C ALA A 55 -0.30 -8.64 24.78
N ALA A 56 0.95 -8.27 24.49
CA ALA A 56 1.88 -7.72 25.47
C ALA A 56 1.40 -6.40 26.08
N TYR A 57 0.78 -5.53 25.28
CA TYR A 57 0.17 -4.28 25.76
C TYR A 57 -1.01 -4.55 26.70
N ASN A 58 -1.93 -5.44 26.30
CA ASN A 58 -3.13 -5.77 27.06
C ASN A 58 -2.83 -6.52 28.36
N ALA A 59 -1.77 -7.34 28.40
CA ALA A 59 -1.32 -8.03 29.61
C ALA A 59 -0.92 -7.05 30.73
N LYS A 60 -0.46 -5.85 30.38
CA LYS A 60 -0.10 -4.77 31.32
C LYS A 60 -1.32 -3.98 31.83
N LYS A 61 -2.54 -4.27 31.36
CA LYS A 61 -3.76 -3.53 31.72
C LYS A 61 -4.58 -4.30 32.74
N THR A 62 -4.94 -3.61 33.83
CA THR A 62 -5.77 -4.18 34.90
C THR A 62 -7.26 -4.08 34.61
N LYS A 63 -7.73 -2.97 34.00
CA LYS A 63 -9.15 -2.74 33.70
C LYS A 63 -9.47 -3.16 32.27
N THR A 64 -10.55 -3.91 32.09
CA THR A 64 -11.03 -4.37 30.76
C THR A 64 -11.25 -3.23 29.79
N ARG A 65 -11.77 -2.08 30.25
CA ARG A 65 -12.00 -0.89 29.41
C ARG A 65 -10.73 -0.27 28.82
N ASP A 66 -9.57 -0.56 29.41
CA ASP A 66 -8.27 -0.03 28.97
C ASP A 66 -7.56 -0.98 27.99
N LYS A 67 -8.12 -2.19 27.77
CA LYS A 67 -7.63 -3.18 26.79
C LYS A 67 -8.20 -2.87 25.41
N ILE A 68 -7.40 -3.15 24.38
CA ILE A 68 -7.83 -3.06 22.98
C ILE A 68 -8.18 -4.48 22.51
N PRO A 69 -9.44 -4.80 22.20
CA PRO A 69 -9.83 -6.16 21.81
C PRO A 69 -9.27 -6.59 20.45
N ASP A 70 -9.30 -5.68 19.48
CA ASP A 70 -8.89 -5.90 18.09
C ASP A 70 -8.24 -4.61 17.60
N TYR A 71 -6.98 -4.70 17.16
CA TYR A 71 -6.22 -3.51 16.77
C TYR A 71 -6.61 -2.99 15.38
N TYR A 72 -7.04 -3.85 14.47
CA TYR A 72 -7.59 -3.44 13.18
C TYR A 72 -8.84 -2.56 13.38
N GLU A 73 -9.80 -3.03 14.18
CA GLU A 73 -11.01 -2.26 14.50
C GLU A 73 -10.69 -0.98 15.27
N HIS A 74 -9.69 -1.02 16.14
CA HIS A 74 -9.20 0.17 16.85
C HIS A 74 -8.69 1.25 15.88
N ILE A 75 -7.88 0.87 14.88
CA ILE A 75 -7.39 1.81 13.86
C ILE A 75 -8.52 2.23 12.91
N ARG A 76 -9.42 1.32 12.52
CA ARG A 76 -10.57 1.64 11.66
C ARG A 76 -11.47 2.73 12.25
N GLN A 77 -11.59 2.77 13.57
CA GLN A 77 -12.39 3.77 14.30
C GLN A 77 -11.58 5.00 14.73
N SER A 78 -10.26 4.98 14.54
CA SER A 78 -9.37 6.07 14.89
C SER A 78 -9.55 7.27 13.96
N LYS A 79 -9.37 8.47 14.51
CA LYS A 79 -9.28 9.72 13.74
C LYS A 79 -7.84 10.14 13.47
N GLN A 80 -6.86 9.45 14.06
CA GLN A 80 -5.45 9.84 14.02
C GLN A 80 -4.68 9.14 12.91
N GLU A 81 -4.86 7.83 12.78
CA GLU A 81 -4.13 6.98 11.84
C GLU A 81 -5.12 6.32 10.89
N LYS A 82 -4.66 5.97 9.68
CA LYS A 82 -5.44 5.24 8.67
C LYS A 82 -5.11 3.76 8.72
N LEU A 83 -6.02 2.92 8.22
CA LEU A 83 -5.76 1.49 8.08
C LEU A 83 -4.60 1.19 7.12
N PHE A 84 -4.48 1.99 6.06
CA PHE A 84 -3.39 1.90 5.12
C PHE A 84 -3.23 3.23 4.37
N HIS A 85 -2.16 3.30 3.60
CA HIS A 85 -1.88 4.37 2.65
C HIS A 85 -1.59 3.77 1.28
N GLU A 86 -1.91 4.51 0.23
CA GLU A 86 -1.54 4.15 -1.14
C GLU A 86 -0.47 5.13 -1.64
N ALA A 87 0.55 4.60 -2.31
CA ALA A 87 1.43 5.34 -3.18
C ALA A 87 1.21 4.91 -4.63
N ILE A 88 1.12 5.88 -5.54
CA ILE A 88 1.02 5.63 -6.98
C ILE A 88 2.27 6.18 -7.66
N PHE A 89 2.93 5.34 -8.47
CA PHE A 89 4.09 5.71 -9.27
C PHE A 89 3.79 5.61 -10.75
N GLN A 90 4.17 6.64 -11.51
CA GLN A 90 3.99 6.69 -12.96
C GLN A 90 5.23 7.31 -13.61
N ILE A 91 5.56 6.80 -14.79
CA ILE A 91 6.61 7.34 -15.67
C ILE A 91 5.92 7.83 -16.95
N GLY A 92 6.19 9.08 -17.32
CA GLY A 92 5.54 9.77 -18.43
C GLY A 92 4.05 10.03 -18.20
N ASN A 93 3.32 10.18 -19.30
CA ASN A 93 1.89 10.37 -19.42
C ASN A 93 1.39 9.71 -20.72
N MET A 94 0.12 9.89 -21.07
CA MET A 94 -0.47 9.24 -22.25
C MET A 94 0.22 9.63 -23.57
N SER A 95 0.79 10.84 -23.67
CA SER A 95 1.40 11.34 -24.90
C SER A 95 2.79 10.76 -25.19
N ASP A 96 3.54 10.33 -24.17
CA ASP A 96 4.92 9.85 -24.30
C ASP A 96 5.12 8.41 -23.80
N CYS A 97 4.31 7.91 -22.88
CA CYS A 97 4.41 6.57 -22.27
C CYS A 97 3.05 5.86 -22.21
N GLY A 98 2.14 6.13 -23.16
CA GLY A 98 0.82 5.51 -23.17
C GLY A 98 0.88 3.97 -23.22
N CYS A 99 -0.07 3.30 -22.56
CA CYS A 99 -0.14 1.83 -22.55
C CYS A 99 -0.27 1.26 -23.99
N GLY A 100 0.49 0.20 -24.29
CA GLY A 100 0.55 -0.42 -25.63
C GLY A 100 1.53 0.26 -26.60
N THR A 101 2.25 1.29 -26.17
CA THR A 101 3.33 1.91 -26.95
C THR A 101 4.71 1.37 -26.51
N PRO A 102 5.75 1.41 -27.36
CA PRO A 102 7.10 0.98 -26.97
C PRO A 102 7.67 1.72 -25.75
N ASP A 103 7.34 3.00 -25.58
CA ASP A 103 7.72 3.79 -24.41
C ASP A 103 6.92 3.39 -23.16
N GLY A 104 5.62 3.11 -23.31
CA GLY A 104 4.80 2.56 -22.24
C GLY A 104 5.33 1.21 -21.73
N GLU A 105 5.75 0.32 -22.61
CA GLU A 105 6.36 -0.96 -22.22
C GLU A 105 7.69 -0.75 -21.46
N ARG A 106 8.50 0.24 -21.85
CA ARG A 106 9.72 0.61 -21.11
C ARG A 106 9.42 1.19 -19.73
N ALA A 107 8.41 2.05 -19.64
CA ALA A 107 7.93 2.60 -18.36
C ALA A 107 7.43 1.47 -17.43
N ALA A 108 6.66 0.52 -17.97
CA ALA A 108 6.16 -0.63 -17.24
C ALA A 108 7.29 -1.53 -16.73
N ALA A 109 8.31 -1.80 -17.56
CA ALA A 109 9.49 -2.56 -17.15
C ALA A 109 10.23 -1.87 -15.99
N ALA A 110 10.46 -0.55 -16.07
CA ALA A 110 11.10 0.19 -14.99
C ALA A 110 10.27 0.21 -13.69
N LEU A 111 8.94 0.31 -13.79
CA LEU A 111 8.04 0.22 -12.64
C LEU A 111 8.04 -1.20 -12.02
N LYS A 112 8.14 -2.24 -12.84
CA LYS A 112 8.27 -3.63 -12.39
C LYS A 112 9.58 -3.82 -11.60
N ASP A 113 10.71 -3.38 -12.13
CA ASP A 113 12.00 -3.46 -11.42
C ASP A 113 11.97 -2.69 -10.09
N PHE A 114 11.30 -1.53 -10.08
CA PHE A 114 11.10 -0.75 -8.86
C PHE A 114 10.23 -1.49 -7.82
N ALA A 115 9.17 -2.18 -8.27
CA ALA A 115 8.25 -2.94 -7.43
C ALA A 115 8.94 -4.12 -6.73
N GLU A 116 9.76 -4.88 -7.46
CA GLU A 116 10.45 -6.08 -6.96
C GLU A 116 11.38 -5.78 -5.77
N SER A 117 11.97 -4.58 -5.71
CA SER A 117 12.84 -4.16 -4.60
C SER A 117 12.15 -3.26 -3.56
N PHE A 118 10.87 -2.91 -3.74
CA PHE A 118 10.23 -1.87 -2.92
C PHE A 118 10.14 -2.27 -1.45
N ALA A 119 9.66 -3.48 -1.17
CA ALA A 119 9.45 -3.95 0.20
C ALA A 119 10.76 -4.08 0.98
N GLU A 120 11.82 -4.58 0.33
CA GLU A 120 13.16 -4.70 0.92
C GLU A 120 13.75 -3.33 1.27
N ARG A 121 13.58 -2.33 0.38
CA ARG A 121 14.06 -0.96 0.61
C ARG A 121 13.25 -0.19 1.66
N ASN A 122 12.04 -0.66 1.99
CA ASN A 122 11.11 0.03 2.88
C ASN A 122 10.54 -0.93 3.94
N PRO A 123 11.37 -1.48 4.85
CA PRO A 123 10.94 -2.52 5.79
C PRO A 123 9.84 -2.07 6.76
N HIS A 124 9.73 -0.76 7.01
CA HIS A 124 8.70 -0.16 7.86
C HIS A 124 7.39 0.16 7.11
N LEU A 125 7.33 -0.07 5.80
CA LEU A 125 6.13 0.07 4.99
C LEU A 125 5.65 -1.34 4.58
N ARG A 126 4.82 -1.96 5.41
CA ARG A 126 4.30 -3.31 5.13
C ARG A 126 3.32 -3.26 3.96
N VAL A 127 3.82 -3.51 2.76
CA VAL A 127 3.03 -3.61 1.53
C VAL A 127 2.15 -4.84 1.58
N PHE A 128 0.83 -4.70 1.43
CA PHE A 128 -0.12 -5.82 1.40
C PHE A 128 -0.86 -5.94 0.06
N ASN A 129 -0.86 -4.89 -0.76
CA ASN A 129 -1.42 -4.93 -2.11
C ASN A 129 -0.54 -4.09 -3.04
N MET A 130 -0.15 -4.66 -4.19
CA MET A 130 0.73 -3.99 -5.15
C MET A 130 0.41 -4.45 -6.57
N VAL A 131 -0.02 -3.50 -7.41
CA VAL A 131 -0.54 -3.79 -8.75
C VAL A 131 -0.02 -2.78 -9.75
N LEU A 132 0.55 -3.25 -10.85
CA LEU A 132 0.86 -2.44 -12.03
C LEU A 132 -0.33 -2.50 -12.99
N HIS A 133 -0.95 -1.35 -13.24
CA HIS A 133 -2.02 -1.22 -14.23
C HIS A 133 -1.45 -0.93 -15.61
N MET A 134 -1.84 -1.74 -16.58
CA MET A 134 -1.52 -1.62 -18.01
C MET A 134 -2.78 -1.36 -18.87
N ASP A 135 -3.94 -1.30 -18.24
CA ASP A 135 -5.25 -1.22 -18.87
C ASP A 135 -5.89 0.18 -18.83
N GLU A 136 -5.17 1.19 -18.34
CA GLU A 136 -5.59 2.59 -18.35
C GLU A 136 -4.80 3.41 -19.39
N ALA A 137 -4.74 4.74 -19.23
CA ALA A 137 -4.08 5.62 -20.21
C ALA A 137 -2.55 5.50 -20.18
N THR A 138 -1.95 5.26 -19.03
CA THR A 138 -0.49 5.23 -18.82
C THR A 138 -0.15 4.16 -17.78
N PRO A 139 0.93 3.39 -17.93
CA PRO A 139 1.35 2.41 -16.94
C PRO A 139 1.62 3.08 -15.60
N HIS A 140 1.00 2.57 -14.53
CA HIS A 140 1.22 3.09 -13.19
C HIS A 140 1.09 2.00 -12.13
N LEU A 141 1.93 2.10 -11.11
CA LEU A 141 2.05 1.14 -10.02
C LEU A 141 1.34 1.67 -8.79
N HIS A 142 0.34 0.93 -8.31
CA HIS A 142 -0.26 1.10 -7.00
C HIS A 142 0.52 0.30 -5.95
N VAL A 143 0.83 0.94 -4.83
CA VAL A 143 1.47 0.33 -3.66
C VAL A 143 0.66 0.68 -2.43
N ASP A 144 -0.13 -0.27 -1.93
CA ASP A 144 -0.90 -0.13 -0.70
C ASP A 144 -0.12 -0.75 0.47
N PHE A 145 0.12 0.04 1.51
CA PHE A 145 0.96 -0.35 2.64
C PHE A 145 0.46 0.15 4.00
N ILE A 146 0.86 -0.56 5.05
CA ILE A 146 0.68 -0.15 6.46
C ILE A 146 2.00 0.41 6.97
N PRO A 147 2.05 1.64 7.52
CA PRO A 147 3.25 2.15 8.16
C PRO A 147 3.42 1.55 9.56
N VAL A 148 4.46 0.74 9.74
CA VAL A 148 4.72 -0.01 10.98
C VAL A 148 5.86 0.62 11.75
N ALA A 149 5.53 1.20 12.90
CA ALA A 149 6.50 1.70 13.85
C ALA A 149 6.79 0.65 14.91
N THR A 150 8.05 0.26 15.07
CA THR A 150 8.50 -0.74 16.05
C THR A 150 9.20 -0.08 17.24
N GLU A 151 9.47 -0.85 18.30
CA GLU A 151 10.27 -0.41 19.48
C GLU A 151 9.75 0.86 20.17
N GLN A 152 8.44 1.09 20.11
CA GLN A 152 7.82 2.29 20.66
C GLN A 152 7.75 2.23 22.19
N SER A 153 8.16 3.32 22.85
CA SER A 153 8.19 3.42 24.31
C SER A 153 6.84 3.76 24.95
N ARG A 154 5.85 4.19 24.16
CA ARG A 154 4.50 4.57 24.62
C ARG A 154 3.43 3.86 23.82
N GLY A 155 2.47 3.25 24.51
CA GLY A 155 1.38 2.49 23.87
C GLY A 155 1.83 1.07 23.49
N LEU A 156 1.35 0.56 22.36
CA LEU A 156 1.85 -0.67 21.75
C LEU A 156 3.28 -0.45 21.25
N SER A 157 4.16 -1.42 21.47
CA SER A 157 5.56 -1.39 21.02
C SER A 157 5.68 -1.46 19.48
N THR A 158 4.79 -2.22 18.85
CA THR A 158 4.59 -2.23 17.39
C THR A 158 3.22 -1.63 17.10
N ARG A 159 3.16 -0.54 16.34
CA ARG A 159 1.91 0.21 16.10
C ARG A 159 1.88 0.86 14.72
N VAL A 160 0.68 1.21 14.27
CA VAL A 160 0.51 2.03 13.08
C VAL A 160 0.95 3.46 13.41
N SER A 161 1.94 3.96 12.67
CA SER A 161 2.23 5.40 12.64
C SER A 161 3.12 5.78 11.47
N MET A 162 2.58 6.56 10.53
CA MET A 162 3.35 7.05 9.38
C MET A 162 4.57 7.86 9.81
N LYS A 163 4.39 8.76 10.79
CA LYS A 163 5.45 9.66 11.26
C LYS A 163 6.63 8.91 11.88
N GLN A 164 6.38 7.80 12.57
CA GLN A 164 7.44 7.04 13.23
C GLN A 164 8.07 6.04 12.26
N ALA A 165 7.26 5.36 11.44
CA ALA A 165 7.75 4.44 10.41
C ALA A 165 8.76 5.12 9.45
N LEU A 166 8.52 6.38 9.06
CA LEU A 166 9.45 7.14 8.20
C LEU A 166 10.76 7.59 8.87
N LYS A 167 10.88 7.43 10.20
CA LYS A 167 12.09 7.81 10.95
C LYS A 167 13.02 6.62 11.19
N GLN A 168 12.57 5.41 10.87
CA GLN A 168 13.29 4.16 11.06
C GLN A 168 13.77 3.67 9.69
#